data_AF-A0A0F2HGK0-F1
#
_entry.id   AF-A0A0F2HGK0-F1
#
_cell.length_a   1.000
_cell.length_b   1.000
_cell.length_c   1.000
_cell.angle_alpha   90.00
_cell.angle_beta   90.00
_cell.angle_gamma   90.00
#
_symmetry.space_group_name_H-M   'P 1'
#
loop_
_entity.id
_entity.type
_entity.pdbx_description
1 polymer ?
#
loop_
_entity_poly.entity_id
_entity_poly.type
_entity_poly.pdbx_seq_one_letter_code
_entity_poly.pdbx_strand_id
1 'polypeptide(L)'
;MTMSDDKKYKYTRQLLKIAKQEGNYTNKDIEKKAGLSGSSGSLASRWLNGLAPATERQMRYFINNYGHLLKRQMEHLYYQFMPDGEDLVIHYVKISGNVIFKHQIRLDPSREYKKQLSVFRVVVIERNGGYKLLLQYRAGLIQWKQVQDGEKIVYQPHIRDFKALSHADNEEANWYIWRVIDCDNVDKLIEEFEVSLERILRQDNIIDWAKNMGKADSKATSHYFSIKHVAPMQFSFYQKLMKLGLQSELLPF
;
A
#
# COMPACT_ATOMS: atom_id res chain seq x y z
N MET A 1 1.98 -29.35 15.70
CA MET A 1 0.69 -28.79 15.24
C MET A 1 0.15 -29.68 14.14
N THR A 2 -0.88 -30.46 14.44
CA THR A 2 -1.61 -31.26 13.46
C THR A 2 -2.38 -30.31 12.53
N MET A 3 -1.84 -30.04 11.34
CA MET A 3 -2.56 -29.30 10.31
C MET A 3 -3.74 -30.16 9.87
N SER A 4 -4.97 -29.63 10.03
CA SER A 4 -6.14 -30.20 9.37
C SER A 4 -5.90 -30.22 7.86
N ASP A 5 -5.86 -31.41 7.26
CA ASP A 5 -5.47 -31.62 5.85
C ASP A 5 -6.43 -30.94 4.85
N ASP A 6 -7.62 -30.52 5.30
CA ASP A 6 -8.64 -29.84 4.49
C ASP A 6 -8.57 -28.31 4.56
N LYS A 7 -7.75 -27.76 5.46
CA LYS A 7 -7.62 -26.31 5.60
C LYS A 7 -7.17 -25.68 4.28
N LYS A 8 -7.91 -24.67 3.82
CA LYS A 8 -7.58 -23.94 2.59
C LYS A 8 -6.36 -23.06 2.78
N TYR A 9 -5.44 -23.12 1.82
CA TYR A 9 -4.26 -22.28 1.81
C TYR A 9 -4.56 -20.93 1.15
N LYS A 10 -4.58 -19.87 1.96
CA LYS A 10 -4.97 -18.52 1.53
C LYS A 10 -4.14 -17.99 0.36
N TYR A 11 -2.85 -18.26 0.33
CA TYR A 11 -1.92 -17.73 -0.67
C TYR A 11 -1.68 -18.68 -1.84
N THR A 12 -2.63 -19.59 -2.13
CA THR A 12 -2.54 -20.56 -3.23
C THR A 12 -2.12 -19.87 -4.54
N ARG A 13 -2.82 -18.79 -4.91
CA ARG A 13 -2.57 -18.08 -6.17
C ARG A 13 -1.17 -17.48 -6.24
N GLN A 14 -0.77 -16.76 -5.18
CA GLN A 14 0.51 -16.06 -5.12
C GLN A 14 1.67 -17.06 -5.14
N LEU A 15 1.58 -18.10 -4.32
CA LEU A 15 2.60 -19.14 -4.23
C LEU A 15 2.78 -19.89 -5.56
N LEU A 16 1.67 -20.22 -6.24
CA LEU A 16 1.73 -20.90 -7.53
C LEU A 16 2.26 -20.00 -8.65
N LYS A 17 1.99 -18.68 -8.60
CA LYS A 17 2.61 -17.74 -9.55
C LYS A 17 4.13 -17.67 -9.39
N ILE A 18 4.61 -17.62 -8.14
CA ILE A 18 6.04 -17.67 -7.85
C ILE A 18 6.63 -19.00 -8.35
N ALA A 19 6.01 -20.13 -8.01
CA ALA A 19 6.48 -21.43 -8.45
C ALA A 19 6.52 -21.56 -9.98
N LYS A 20 5.54 -20.99 -10.69
CA LYS A 20 5.50 -20.97 -12.15
C LYS A 20 6.60 -20.10 -12.76
N GLN A 21 6.91 -18.96 -12.14
CA GLN A 21 7.95 -18.05 -12.60
C GLN A 21 9.36 -18.60 -12.32
N GLU A 22 9.61 -19.08 -11.11
CA GLU A 22 10.95 -19.52 -10.66
C GLU A 22 11.26 -20.97 -11.06
N GLY A 23 10.24 -21.83 -11.04
CA GLY A 23 10.36 -23.26 -11.36
C GLY A 23 9.99 -23.63 -12.80
N ASN A 24 9.55 -22.65 -13.61
CA ASN A 24 9.06 -22.84 -14.98
C ASN A 24 7.98 -23.94 -15.12
N TYR A 25 7.10 -24.08 -14.13
CA TYR A 25 6.10 -25.14 -14.11
C TYR A 25 4.94 -24.91 -15.08
N THR A 26 4.52 -25.97 -15.77
CA THR A 26 3.24 -26.01 -16.47
C THR A 26 2.09 -26.28 -15.50
N ASN A 27 0.85 -26.06 -15.94
CA ASN A 27 -0.31 -26.40 -15.11
C ASN A 27 -0.36 -27.90 -14.76
N LYS A 28 0.09 -28.78 -15.67
CA LYS A 28 0.17 -30.23 -15.42
C LYS A 28 1.20 -30.57 -14.34
N ASP A 29 2.35 -29.88 -14.35
CA ASP A 29 3.36 -30.05 -13.30
C ASP A 29 2.81 -29.62 -11.94
N ILE A 30 2.06 -28.52 -11.91
CA ILE A 30 1.43 -28.02 -10.68
C ILE A 30 0.47 -29.07 -10.10
N GLU A 31 -0.39 -29.65 -10.94
CA GLU A 31 -1.36 -30.67 -10.53
C GLU A 31 -0.67 -31.94 -10.01
N LYS A 32 0.36 -32.40 -10.72
CA LYS A 32 1.17 -33.56 -10.32
C LYS A 32 1.85 -33.34 -8.97
N LYS A 33 2.48 -32.17 -8.77
CA LYS A 33 3.16 -31.81 -7.51
C LYS A 33 2.18 -31.56 -6.36
N ALA A 34 0.94 -31.16 -6.67
CA ALA A 34 -0.14 -31.04 -5.70
C ALA A 34 -0.81 -32.39 -5.35
N GLY A 35 -0.37 -33.50 -5.95
CA GLY A 35 -0.90 -34.84 -5.69
C GLY A 35 -2.29 -35.10 -6.31
N LEU A 36 -2.64 -34.39 -7.39
CA LEU A 36 -3.88 -34.64 -8.11
C LEU A 36 -3.70 -35.80 -9.10
N SER A 37 -4.69 -36.69 -9.19
CA SER A 37 -4.79 -37.67 -10.27
C SER A 37 -5.08 -36.95 -11.59
N GLY A 38 -4.43 -37.36 -12.68
CA GLY A 38 -4.38 -36.67 -13.98
C GLY A 38 -5.71 -36.44 -14.72
N SER A 39 -6.87 -36.70 -14.10
CA SER A 39 -8.21 -36.36 -14.59
C SER A 39 -8.65 -34.92 -14.24
N SER A 40 -7.85 -34.18 -13.47
CA SER A 40 -8.22 -32.88 -12.89
C SER A 40 -7.88 -31.68 -13.78
N GLY A 41 -8.12 -31.75 -15.10
CA GLY A 41 -7.52 -30.87 -16.11
C GLY A 41 -7.86 -29.37 -16.09
N SER A 42 -8.46 -28.84 -15.02
CA SER A 42 -8.76 -27.41 -14.87
C SER A 42 -8.48 -26.82 -13.49
N LEU A 43 -8.01 -27.62 -12.52
CA LEU A 43 -7.94 -27.16 -11.12
C LEU A 43 -6.77 -26.20 -10.89
N ALA A 44 -5.59 -26.49 -11.45
CA ALA A 44 -4.44 -25.58 -11.34
C ALA A 44 -4.68 -24.23 -12.03
N SER A 45 -5.43 -24.22 -13.14
CA SER A 45 -5.85 -22.99 -13.81
C SER A 45 -6.74 -22.14 -12.90
N ARG A 46 -7.74 -22.77 -12.25
CA ARG A 46 -8.62 -22.08 -11.29
C ARG A 46 -7.83 -21.52 -10.11
N TRP A 47 -6.86 -22.26 -9.59
CA TRP A 47 -5.98 -21.80 -8.52
C TRP A 47 -5.12 -20.60 -8.93
N LEU A 48 -4.47 -20.65 -10.10
CA LEU A 48 -3.65 -19.55 -10.64
C LEU A 48 -4.46 -18.28 -10.95
N ASN A 49 -5.73 -18.47 -11.29
CA ASN A 49 -6.67 -17.36 -11.53
C ASN A 49 -7.30 -16.84 -10.24
N GLY A 50 -7.17 -17.55 -9.11
CA GLY A 50 -7.77 -17.19 -7.83
C GLY A 50 -9.25 -17.53 -7.72
N LEU A 51 -9.75 -18.41 -8.60
CA LEU A 51 -11.15 -18.85 -8.64
C LEU A 51 -11.46 -19.96 -7.63
N ALA A 52 -10.42 -20.55 -7.03
CA ALA A 52 -10.55 -21.53 -5.96
C ALA A 52 -9.25 -21.57 -5.12
N PRO A 53 -9.33 -21.79 -3.80
CA PRO A 53 -8.15 -22.08 -2.99
C PRO A 53 -7.85 -23.59 -2.96
N ALA A 54 -6.57 -23.94 -2.98
CA ALA A 54 -6.10 -25.31 -2.74
C ALA A 54 -6.06 -25.57 -1.22
N THR A 55 -5.97 -26.84 -0.81
CA THR A 55 -5.72 -27.17 0.61
C THR A 55 -4.23 -27.01 0.95
N GLU A 56 -3.92 -26.86 2.24
CA GLU A 56 -2.54 -26.81 2.74
C GLU A 56 -1.77 -28.09 2.35
N ARG A 57 -2.45 -29.26 2.37
CA ARG A 57 -1.89 -30.53 1.90
C ARG A 57 -1.48 -30.46 0.43
N GLN A 58 -2.36 -29.97 -0.45
CA GLN A 58 -2.07 -29.80 -1.88
C GLN A 58 -0.93 -28.81 -2.13
N MET A 59 -0.79 -27.80 -1.27
CA MET A 59 0.24 -26.77 -1.42
C MET A 59 1.57 -27.10 -0.74
N ARG A 60 1.66 -28.20 0.01
CA ARG A 60 2.83 -28.56 0.84
C ARG A 60 4.15 -28.52 0.07
N TYR A 61 4.18 -29.10 -1.14
CA TYR A 61 5.38 -29.04 -2.00
C TYR A 61 5.80 -27.60 -2.31
N PHE A 62 4.86 -26.76 -2.72
CA PHE A 62 5.15 -25.38 -3.08
C PHE A 62 5.52 -24.52 -1.87
N ILE A 63 4.91 -24.78 -0.72
CA ILE A 63 5.22 -24.07 0.52
C ILE A 63 6.68 -24.32 0.91
N ASN A 64 7.11 -25.58 0.86
CA ASN A 64 8.48 -25.95 1.24
C ASN A 64 9.53 -25.38 0.27
N ASN A 65 9.24 -25.36 -1.04
CA ASN A 65 10.21 -24.94 -2.04
C ASN A 65 10.19 -23.43 -2.32
N TYR A 66 9.03 -22.76 -2.25
CA TYR A 66 8.84 -21.37 -2.67
C TYR A 66 8.22 -20.47 -1.60
N GLY A 67 7.85 -21.00 -0.43
CA GLY A 67 7.24 -20.22 0.65
C GLY A 67 8.13 -19.09 1.16
N HIS A 68 9.45 -19.27 1.12
CA HIS A 68 10.41 -18.22 1.50
C HIS A 68 10.36 -17.01 0.53
N LEU A 69 10.15 -17.23 -0.77
CA LEU A 69 9.98 -16.16 -1.75
C LEU A 69 8.64 -15.44 -1.57
N LEU A 70 7.58 -16.21 -1.29
CA LEU A 70 6.29 -15.63 -0.94
C LEU A 70 6.42 -14.73 0.29
N LYS A 71 7.12 -15.19 1.33
CA LYS A 71 7.35 -14.39 2.53
C LYS A 71 8.08 -13.08 2.22
N ARG A 72 9.10 -13.10 1.36
CA ARG A 72 9.80 -11.89 0.90
C ARG A 72 8.88 -10.92 0.16
N GLN A 73 7.96 -11.43 -0.67
CA GLN A 73 6.98 -10.58 -1.37
C GLN A 73 5.87 -10.04 -0.46
N MET A 74 5.65 -10.69 0.69
CA MET A 74 4.59 -10.34 1.64
C MET A 74 5.07 -9.47 2.79
N GLU A 75 6.38 -9.29 2.98
CA GLU A 75 6.94 -8.45 4.04
C GLU A 75 7.49 -7.15 3.44
N HIS A 76 6.86 -6.03 3.79
CA HIS A 76 7.21 -4.70 3.31
C HIS A 76 7.85 -3.90 4.43
N LEU A 77 9.00 -3.29 4.15
CA LEU A 77 9.66 -2.36 5.06
C LEU A 77 9.40 -0.94 4.60
N TYR A 78 8.80 -0.14 5.46
CA TYR A 78 8.53 1.27 5.23
C TYR A 78 9.30 2.14 6.21
N TYR A 79 9.48 3.40 5.83
CA TYR A 79 10.18 4.39 6.62
C TYR A 79 9.19 5.47 7.04
N GLN A 80 9.30 5.94 8.26
CA GLN A 80 8.57 7.07 8.78
C GLN A 80 9.60 8.06 9.32
N PHE A 81 9.56 9.29 8.82
CA PHE A 81 10.47 10.35 9.23
C PHE A 81 9.67 11.47 9.87
N MET A 82 9.72 11.54 11.19
CA MET A 82 8.94 12.50 11.98
C MET A 82 9.62 12.78 13.32
N PRO A 83 9.24 13.88 13.98
CA PRO A 83 9.73 14.20 15.31
C PRO A 83 9.25 13.18 16.33
N ASP A 84 10.12 12.81 17.25
CA ASP A 84 9.84 12.01 18.44
C ASP A 84 10.35 12.80 19.65
N GLY A 85 9.46 13.60 20.26
CA GLY A 85 9.84 14.58 21.27
C GLY A 85 10.76 15.68 20.71
N GLU A 86 11.96 15.79 21.27
CA GLU A 86 12.98 16.78 20.89
C GLU A 86 13.97 16.25 19.83
N ASP A 87 13.80 15.01 19.39
CA ASP A 87 14.63 14.40 18.37
C ASP A 87 13.88 14.20 17.04
N LEU A 88 14.63 14.18 15.94
CA LEU A 88 14.11 13.82 14.63
C LEU A 88 14.54 12.40 14.28
N VAL A 89 13.59 11.46 14.22
CA VAL A 89 13.87 10.02 14.17
C VAL A 89 13.33 9.39 12.89
N ILE A 90 14.06 8.40 12.38
CA ILE A 90 13.58 7.49 11.34
C ILE A 90 13.05 6.23 12.02
N HIS A 91 11.75 6.00 11.96
CA HIS A 91 11.13 4.75 12.39
C HIS A 91 10.99 3.79 11.20
N TYR A 92 11.27 2.51 11.47
CA TYR A 92 11.13 1.44 10.50
C TYR A 92 9.84 0.67 10.79
N VAL A 93 8.92 0.68 9.83
CA VAL A 93 7.60 0.05 9.96
C VAL A 93 7.55 -1.18 9.07
N LYS A 94 7.59 -2.37 9.68
CA LYS A 94 7.41 -3.64 8.98
C LYS A 94 5.92 -3.96 8.88
N ILE A 95 5.40 -4.07 7.66
CA ILE A 95 4.00 -4.44 7.41
C ILE A 95 3.97 -5.71 6.57
N SER A 96 3.29 -6.74 7.07
CA SER A 96 3.07 -7.97 6.33
C SER A 96 1.71 -7.96 5.63
N GLY A 97 1.67 -8.35 4.37
CA GLY A 97 0.44 -8.46 3.59
C GLY A 97 0.70 -8.35 2.09
N ASN A 98 -0.36 -8.46 1.32
CA ASN A 98 -0.32 -8.32 -0.13
C ASN A 98 -0.67 -6.87 -0.50
N VAL A 99 0.20 -6.19 -1.26
CA VAL A 99 -0.12 -4.86 -1.77
C VAL A 99 -1.19 -5.01 -2.86
N ILE A 100 -2.42 -4.61 -2.54
CA ILE A 100 -3.55 -4.73 -3.47
C ILE A 100 -3.84 -3.44 -4.21
N PHE A 101 -3.41 -2.29 -3.70
CA PHE A 101 -3.56 -1.01 -4.38
C PHE A 101 -2.35 -0.11 -4.10
N LYS A 102 -1.92 0.65 -5.12
CA LYS A 102 -0.85 1.64 -5.02
C LYS A 102 -1.11 2.70 -6.06
N HIS A 103 -1.21 3.96 -5.65
CA HIS A 103 -1.45 5.08 -6.54
C HIS A 103 -0.68 6.31 -6.08
N GLN A 104 -0.08 7.03 -7.04
CA GLN A 104 0.69 8.24 -6.78
C GLN A 104 -0.10 9.45 -7.26
N ILE A 105 -0.26 10.43 -6.40
CA ILE A 105 -0.81 11.74 -6.76
C ILE A 105 0.34 12.60 -7.24
N ARG A 106 0.15 13.17 -8.43
CA ARG A 106 1.15 14.01 -9.09
C ARG A 106 0.63 15.43 -9.24
N LEU A 107 1.50 16.41 -8.96
CA LEU A 107 1.21 17.82 -9.20
C LEU A 107 1.59 18.20 -10.63
N ASP A 108 0.74 19.01 -11.26
CA ASP A 108 1.00 19.57 -12.59
C ASP A 108 2.11 20.61 -12.55
N PRO A 109 2.99 20.68 -13.57
CA PRO A 109 4.07 21.66 -13.62
C PRO A 109 3.63 23.08 -13.25
N SER A 110 4.46 23.77 -12.48
CA SER A 110 4.23 25.16 -12.07
C SER A 110 5.51 25.99 -12.22
N ARG A 111 5.46 27.27 -11.83
CA ARG A 111 6.66 28.11 -11.74
C ARG A 111 7.70 27.55 -10.76
N GLU A 112 7.24 26.86 -9.71
CA GLU A 112 8.10 26.30 -8.67
C GLU A 112 8.76 24.98 -9.12
N TYR A 113 8.15 24.25 -10.08
CA TYR A 113 8.65 22.96 -10.57
C TYR A 113 8.26 22.71 -12.03
N LYS A 114 9.26 22.51 -12.90
CA LYS A 114 9.08 22.48 -14.36
C LYS A 114 8.48 21.18 -14.91
N LYS A 115 8.43 20.10 -14.12
CA LYS A 115 7.96 18.78 -14.53
C LYS A 115 6.91 18.28 -13.56
N GLN A 116 6.05 17.39 -14.05
CA GLN A 116 5.05 16.75 -13.20
C GLN A 116 5.75 16.00 -12.05
N LEU A 117 5.25 16.15 -10.84
CA LEU A 117 5.93 15.65 -9.64
C LEU A 117 5.03 14.77 -8.78
N SER A 118 5.45 13.53 -8.51
CA SER A 118 4.78 12.67 -7.54
C SER A 118 5.10 13.14 -6.12
N VAL A 119 4.07 13.55 -5.36
CA VAL A 119 4.24 14.13 -4.01
C VAL A 119 3.56 13.33 -2.91
N PHE A 120 2.48 12.62 -3.24
CA PHE A 120 1.69 11.83 -2.30
C PHE A 120 1.43 10.45 -2.88
N ARG A 121 1.34 9.42 -2.04
CA ARG A 121 1.08 8.04 -2.45
C ARG A 121 0.14 7.38 -1.46
N VAL A 122 -0.83 6.65 -2.01
CA VAL A 122 -1.73 5.80 -1.24
C VAL A 122 -1.43 4.35 -1.55
N VAL A 123 -1.29 3.52 -0.51
CA VAL A 123 -1.05 2.07 -0.64
C VAL A 123 -2.06 1.34 0.22
N VAL A 124 -2.65 0.27 -0.30
CA VAL A 124 -3.51 -0.63 0.47
C VAL A 124 -2.87 -2.00 0.52
N ILE A 125 -2.72 -2.52 1.73
CA ILE A 125 -2.16 -3.83 2.01
C ILE A 125 -3.25 -4.71 2.62
N GLU A 126 -3.51 -5.86 2.01
CA GLU A 126 -4.47 -6.85 2.48
C GLU A 126 -3.76 -7.93 3.31
N ARG A 127 -4.31 -8.23 4.49
CA ARG A 127 -3.83 -9.31 5.37
C ARG A 127 -5.00 -9.95 6.10
N ASN A 128 -5.15 -11.26 5.95
CA ASN A 128 -6.14 -12.05 6.70
C ASN A 128 -7.59 -11.54 6.67
N GLY A 129 -8.00 -10.86 5.59
CA GLY A 129 -9.36 -10.30 5.46
C GLY A 129 -9.48 -8.87 5.95
N GLY A 130 -8.50 -8.37 6.71
CA GLY A 130 -8.33 -6.97 7.01
C GLY A 130 -7.38 -6.26 6.03
N TYR A 131 -7.33 -4.95 6.14
CA TYR A 131 -6.60 -4.04 5.28
C TYR A 131 -5.84 -3.01 6.10
N LYS A 132 -4.71 -2.55 5.56
CA LYS A 132 -4.02 -1.35 6.02
C LYS A 132 -3.99 -0.34 4.89
N LEU A 133 -4.49 0.86 5.16
CA LEU A 133 -4.40 2.01 4.29
C LEU A 133 -3.21 2.87 4.72
N LEU A 134 -2.24 3.03 3.82
CA LEU A 134 -1.02 3.78 4.07
C LEU A 134 -1.07 5.07 3.25
N LEU A 135 -0.93 6.19 3.94
CA LEU A 135 -0.75 7.51 3.34
C LEU A 135 0.72 7.88 3.42
N GLN A 136 1.32 8.22 2.28
CA GLN A 136 2.74 8.48 2.15
C GLN A 136 3.01 9.77 1.42
N TYR A 137 4.12 10.42 1.76
CA TYR A 137 4.62 11.60 1.06
C TYR A 137 6.02 11.34 0.51
N ARG A 138 6.39 12.09 -0.53
CA ARG A 138 7.69 11.93 -1.20
C ARG A 138 8.82 12.30 -0.24
N ALA A 139 9.79 11.40 -0.08
CA ALA A 139 10.96 11.65 0.75
C ALA A 139 11.73 12.88 0.26
N GLY A 140 12.19 13.72 1.19
CA GLY A 140 12.87 14.98 0.88
C GLY A 140 11.95 16.16 0.54
N LEU A 141 10.64 15.94 0.39
CA LEU A 141 9.67 17.04 0.16
C LEU A 141 9.48 17.90 1.40
N ILE A 142 9.36 17.27 2.56
CA ILE A 142 9.07 17.92 3.83
C ILE A 142 10.31 17.84 4.70
N GLN A 143 10.71 18.99 5.22
CA GLN A 143 11.78 19.14 6.20
C GLN A 143 11.17 19.49 7.55
N TRP A 144 11.77 18.99 8.62
CA TRP A 144 11.35 19.31 9.98
C TRP A 144 12.26 20.40 10.52
N LYS A 145 11.72 21.60 10.68
CA LYS A 145 12.45 22.75 11.23
C LYS A 145 12.25 22.77 12.74
N GLN A 146 13.35 22.83 13.46
CA GLN A 146 13.33 23.04 14.91
C GLN A 146 12.88 24.48 15.21
N VAL A 147 11.88 24.61 16.07
CA VAL A 147 11.28 25.88 16.51
C VAL A 147 11.18 25.85 18.03
N GLN A 148 11.49 26.96 18.66
CA GLN A 148 11.32 27.11 20.10
C GLN A 148 9.89 27.56 20.39
N ASP A 149 9.16 26.76 21.17
CA ASP A 149 7.80 27.06 21.63
C ASP A 149 7.83 27.15 23.17
N GLY A 150 8.02 28.37 23.67
CA GLY A 150 8.32 28.63 25.08
C GLY A 150 9.64 27.99 25.51
N GLU A 151 9.59 27.11 26.51
CA GLU A 151 10.75 26.37 27.01
C GLU A 151 11.02 25.05 26.24
N LYS A 152 10.14 24.66 25.32
CA LYS A 152 10.24 23.39 24.60
C LYS A 152 10.77 23.58 23.19
N ILE A 153 11.54 22.59 22.75
CA ILE A 153 11.91 22.42 21.35
C ILE A 153 10.79 21.62 20.66
N VAL A 154 10.22 22.18 19.60
CA VAL A 154 9.25 21.49 18.75
C VAL A 154 9.71 21.50 17.31
N TYR A 155 9.32 20.49 16.55
CA TYR A 155 9.60 20.44 15.12
C TYR A 155 8.34 20.77 14.32
N GLN A 156 8.48 21.72 13.40
CA GLN A 156 7.42 22.10 12.48
C GLN A 156 7.75 21.60 11.07
N PRO A 157 6.80 20.97 10.36
CA PRO A 157 7.01 20.57 8.99
C PRO A 157 7.07 21.82 8.10
N HIS A 158 7.95 21.79 7.11
CA HIS A 158 8.21 22.90 6.22
C HIS A 158 8.61 22.42 4.81
N ILE A 159 8.07 23.06 3.79
CA ILE A 159 8.51 22.89 2.39
C ILE A 159 9.34 24.12 2.01
N ARG A 160 10.65 23.95 1.85
CA ARG A 160 11.55 25.02 1.41
C ARG A 160 11.48 25.21 -0.10
N ASP A 161 11.70 24.13 -0.83
CA ASP A 161 11.59 24.03 -2.27
C ASP A 161 11.38 22.55 -2.68
N PHE A 162 11.19 22.32 -3.97
CA PHE A 162 11.02 20.97 -4.53
C PHE A 162 12.33 20.36 -5.05
N LYS A 163 13.50 20.91 -4.69
CA LYS A 163 14.81 20.46 -5.19
C LYS A 163 15.41 19.35 -4.32
N ALA A 164 15.04 19.29 -3.05
CA ALA A 164 15.56 18.31 -2.09
C ALA A 164 14.90 16.91 -2.17
N LEU A 165 14.14 16.62 -3.23
CA LEU A 165 13.42 15.37 -3.36
C LEU A 165 14.36 14.18 -3.53
N SER A 166 14.09 13.14 -2.76
CA SER A 166 14.85 11.89 -2.86
C SER A 166 14.57 11.20 -4.19
N HIS A 167 15.66 10.67 -4.77
CA HIS A 167 15.63 9.86 -5.96
C HIS A 167 16.51 8.62 -5.76
N ALA A 168 15.85 7.47 -5.64
CA ALA A 168 16.45 6.16 -5.60
C ALA A 168 15.80 5.28 -6.68
N ASP A 169 16.59 4.37 -7.25
CA ASP A 169 16.11 3.36 -8.21
C ASP A 169 15.06 2.44 -7.59
N ASN A 170 15.21 2.15 -6.28
CA ASN A 170 14.19 1.50 -5.51
C ASN A 170 13.07 2.49 -5.19
N GLU A 171 11.94 2.34 -5.88
CA GLU A 171 10.82 3.25 -5.72
C GLU A 171 10.26 3.30 -4.29
N GLU A 172 10.41 2.26 -3.47
CA GLU A 172 9.95 2.29 -2.06
C GLU A 172 10.80 3.19 -1.17
N ALA A 173 12.09 3.38 -1.48
CA ALA A 173 12.98 4.27 -0.73
C ALA A 173 12.66 5.75 -0.93
N ASN A 174 11.80 6.07 -1.90
CA ASN A 174 11.41 7.43 -2.22
C ASN A 174 10.22 7.96 -1.41
N TRP A 175 9.70 7.20 -0.43
CA TRP A 175 8.46 7.52 0.27
C TRP A 175 8.58 7.36 1.79
N TYR A 176 8.03 8.32 2.52
CA TYR A 176 7.82 8.23 3.96
C TYR A 176 6.34 8.00 4.28
N ILE A 177 6.07 7.17 5.29
CA ILE A 177 4.74 7.03 5.89
C ILE A 177 4.38 8.31 6.63
N TRP A 178 3.21 8.84 6.30
CA TRP A 178 2.52 9.84 7.11
C TRP A 178 1.57 9.17 8.10
N ARG A 179 0.68 8.31 7.62
CA ARG A 179 -0.32 7.63 8.43
C ARG A 179 -0.50 6.18 7.98
N VAL A 180 -0.78 5.32 8.95
CA VAL A 180 -1.23 3.95 8.75
C VAL A 180 -2.58 3.82 9.42
N ILE A 181 -3.59 3.40 8.67
CA ILE A 181 -4.95 3.22 9.13
C ILE A 181 -5.29 1.74 9.01
N ASP A 182 -5.75 1.15 10.11
CA ASP A 182 -6.23 -0.23 10.16
C ASP A 182 -7.71 -0.28 9.79
N CYS A 183 -8.05 -1.11 8.80
CA CYS A 183 -9.41 -1.38 8.38
C CYS A 183 -9.66 -2.87 8.55
N ASP A 184 -10.63 -3.25 9.37
CA ASP A 184 -10.95 -4.64 9.67
C ASP A 184 -11.67 -5.35 8.51
N ASN A 185 -12.36 -4.60 7.66
CA ASN A 185 -13.13 -5.11 6.52
C ASN A 185 -13.12 -4.15 5.31
N VAL A 186 -13.83 -4.53 4.23
CA VAL A 186 -13.88 -3.75 2.97
C VAL A 186 -14.65 -2.44 3.15
N ASP A 187 -15.74 -2.43 3.90
CA ASP A 187 -16.55 -1.23 4.12
C ASP A 187 -15.72 -0.17 4.85
N LYS A 188 -15.03 -0.57 5.94
CA LYS A 188 -14.13 0.32 6.68
C LYS A 188 -12.97 0.81 5.82
N LEU A 189 -12.49 0.00 4.89
CA LEU A 189 -11.47 0.42 3.93
C LEU A 189 -12.00 1.51 3.00
N ILE A 190 -13.22 1.37 2.48
CA ILE A 190 -13.84 2.37 1.59
C ILE A 190 -14.09 3.67 2.35
N GLU A 191 -14.67 3.60 3.55
CA GLU A 191 -14.90 4.77 4.41
C GLU A 191 -13.60 5.55 4.68
N GLU A 192 -12.56 4.86 5.16
CA GLU A 192 -11.28 5.52 5.50
C GLU A 192 -10.55 6.02 4.26
N PHE A 193 -10.75 5.38 3.11
CA PHE A 193 -10.24 5.87 1.84
C PHE A 193 -10.91 7.18 1.43
N GLU A 194 -12.24 7.25 1.48
CA GLU A 194 -13.01 8.48 1.18
C GLU A 194 -12.69 9.61 2.15
N VAL A 195 -12.63 9.33 3.46
CA VAL A 195 -12.18 10.30 4.48
C VAL A 195 -10.77 10.80 4.17
N SER A 196 -9.88 9.91 3.71
CA SER A 196 -8.53 10.31 3.31
C SER A 196 -8.52 11.20 2.07
N LEU A 197 -9.41 10.96 1.09
CA LEU A 197 -9.57 11.84 -0.08
C LEU A 197 -10.02 13.24 0.33
N GLU A 198 -11.03 13.34 1.20
CA GLU A 198 -11.52 14.61 1.70
C GLU A 198 -10.42 15.40 2.43
N ARG A 199 -9.62 14.72 3.25
CA ARG A 199 -8.46 15.30 3.94
C ARG A 199 -7.39 15.79 2.99
N ILE A 200 -7.11 15.04 1.92
CA ILE A 200 -6.15 15.46 0.87
C ILE A 200 -6.66 16.72 0.16
N LEU A 201 -7.97 16.85 -0.07
CA LEU A 201 -8.57 18.03 -0.72
C LEU A 201 -8.68 19.26 0.20
N ARG A 202 -8.48 19.09 1.50
CA ARG A 202 -8.51 20.15 2.52
C ARG A 202 -7.10 20.43 3.05
N GLN A 203 -6.92 21.50 3.81
CA GLN A 203 -5.65 21.75 4.53
C GLN A 203 -5.51 20.86 5.79
N ASP A 204 -5.89 19.58 5.66
CA ASP A 204 -5.73 18.50 6.65
C ASP A 204 -4.88 17.36 6.06
N ASN A 205 -3.77 17.74 5.39
CA ASN A 205 -2.78 16.80 4.88
C ASN A 205 -1.35 17.33 5.14
N ILE A 206 -0.38 16.41 5.18
CA ILE A 206 1.01 16.69 5.57
C ILE A 206 1.70 17.74 4.68
N ILE A 207 1.32 17.85 3.40
CA ILE A 207 1.93 18.79 2.45
C ILE A 207 1.40 20.21 2.69
N ASP A 208 0.08 20.37 2.84
CA ASP A 208 -0.52 21.65 3.23
C ASP A 208 -0.07 22.08 4.63
N TRP A 209 0.00 21.13 5.56
CA TRP A 209 0.52 21.38 6.91
C TRP A 209 1.96 21.92 6.87
N ALA A 210 2.81 21.34 6.02
CA ALA A 210 4.17 21.80 5.82
C ALA A 210 4.26 23.17 5.12
N LYS A 211 3.33 23.48 4.20
CA LYS A 211 3.25 24.80 3.57
C LYS A 211 2.83 25.90 4.53
N ASN A 212 1.96 25.56 5.48
CA ASN A 212 1.44 26.47 6.49
C ASN A 212 2.26 26.47 7.80
N MET A 213 3.51 26.01 7.75
CA MET A 213 4.41 25.98 8.92
C MET A 213 3.80 25.31 10.15
N GLY A 214 3.12 24.18 9.95
CA GLY A 214 2.53 23.44 11.06
C GLY A 214 1.11 23.88 11.44
N LYS A 215 0.41 24.69 10.63
CA LYS A 215 -1.01 25.04 10.87
C LYS A 215 -1.94 24.29 9.91
N ALA A 216 -2.88 23.51 10.47
CA ALA A 216 -3.92 22.84 9.70
C ALA A 216 -5.23 23.64 9.75
N ASP A 217 -5.93 23.72 8.62
CA ASP A 217 -7.29 24.27 8.53
C ASP A 217 -8.17 23.30 7.76
N SER A 218 -8.90 22.46 8.49
CA SER A 218 -9.76 21.43 7.91
C SER A 218 -11.00 21.98 7.19
N LYS A 219 -11.25 23.29 7.28
CA LYS A 219 -12.34 23.97 6.55
C LYS A 219 -11.85 24.60 5.24
N ALA A 220 -10.56 24.90 5.14
CA ALA A 220 -9.97 25.48 3.94
C ALA A 220 -9.61 24.40 2.90
N THR A 221 -9.69 24.79 1.63
CA THR A 221 -9.26 23.96 0.49
C THR A 221 -7.73 23.84 0.44
N SER A 222 -7.24 22.67 0.02
CA SER A 222 -5.81 22.44 -0.19
C SER A 222 -5.19 23.46 -1.17
N HIS A 223 -3.96 23.87 -0.90
CA HIS A 223 -3.16 24.71 -1.79
C HIS A 223 -2.61 23.92 -2.99
N TYR A 224 -2.44 22.61 -2.85
CA TYR A 224 -1.77 21.77 -3.85
C TYR A 224 -2.74 20.84 -4.58
N PHE A 225 -3.76 20.35 -3.87
CA PHE A 225 -4.65 19.32 -4.36
C PHE A 225 -6.03 19.89 -4.72
N SER A 226 -6.61 19.26 -5.72
CA SER A 226 -7.97 19.55 -6.17
C SER A 226 -8.53 18.28 -6.78
N ILE A 227 -9.81 18.28 -7.14
CA ILE A 227 -10.52 17.09 -7.62
C ILE A 227 -9.78 16.43 -8.79
N LYS A 228 -9.17 17.21 -9.70
CA LYS A 228 -8.40 16.68 -10.84
C LYS A 228 -7.25 15.75 -10.44
N HIS A 229 -6.67 15.97 -9.25
CA HIS A 229 -5.53 15.20 -8.75
C HIS A 229 -5.96 13.89 -8.07
N VAL A 230 -7.14 13.88 -7.43
CA VAL A 230 -7.60 12.75 -6.62
C VAL A 230 -8.62 11.85 -7.33
N ALA A 231 -9.40 12.39 -8.26
CA ALA A 231 -10.41 11.63 -9.00
C ALA A 231 -9.84 10.41 -9.75
N PRO A 232 -8.66 10.49 -10.41
CA PRO A 232 -8.05 9.31 -11.03
C PRO A 232 -7.70 8.21 -10.02
N MET A 233 -7.26 8.61 -8.82
CA MET A 233 -6.94 7.69 -7.74
C MET A 233 -8.21 7.00 -7.22
N GLN A 234 -9.26 7.79 -6.98
CA GLN A 234 -10.56 7.29 -6.53
C GLN A 234 -11.15 6.28 -7.52
N PHE A 235 -11.19 6.63 -8.81
CA PHE A 235 -11.65 5.74 -9.86
C PHE A 235 -10.81 4.45 -9.92
N SER A 236 -9.47 4.58 -9.89
CA SER A 236 -8.56 3.43 -9.92
C SER A 236 -8.73 2.51 -8.72
N PHE A 237 -9.00 3.06 -7.54
CA PHE A 237 -9.26 2.32 -6.31
C PHE A 237 -10.50 1.45 -6.46
N TYR A 238 -11.63 2.05 -6.85
CA TYR A 238 -12.88 1.30 -7.05
C TYR A 238 -12.78 0.24 -8.15
N GLN A 239 -12.15 0.57 -9.28
CA GLN A 239 -11.88 -0.40 -10.33
C GLN A 239 -11.04 -1.57 -9.81
N LYS A 240 -10.10 -1.31 -8.92
CA LYS A 240 -9.25 -2.34 -8.32
C LYS A 240 -10.03 -3.23 -7.36
N LEU A 241 -10.90 -2.68 -6.51
CA LEU A 241 -11.77 -3.46 -5.61
C LEU A 241 -12.68 -4.40 -6.40
N MET A 242 -13.35 -3.89 -7.44
CA MET A 242 -14.19 -4.70 -8.34
C MET A 242 -13.41 -5.84 -8.98
N LYS A 243 -12.22 -5.55 -9.52
CA LYS A 243 -11.37 -6.57 -10.16
C LYS A 243 -10.91 -7.66 -9.20
N LEU A 244 -10.86 -7.35 -7.90
CA LEU A 244 -10.54 -8.31 -6.85
C LEU A 244 -11.78 -9.06 -6.33
N GLY A 245 -12.99 -8.72 -6.80
CA GLY A 245 -14.24 -9.31 -6.35
C GLY A 245 -14.59 -8.94 -4.92
N LEU A 246 -14.08 -7.81 -4.42
CA LEU A 246 -14.40 -7.31 -3.09
C LEU A 246 -15.77 -6.63 -3.15
N GLN A 247 -16.73 -7.15 -2.39
CA GLN A 247 -18.11 -6.66 -2.34
C GLN A 247 -18.29 -5.66 -1.19
N SER A 248 -19.05 -4.60 -1.44
CA SER A 248 -19.49 -3.61 -0.45
C SER A 248 -20.64 -2.81 -1.03
N GLU A 249 -21.61 -2.43 -0.20
CA GLU A 249 -22.71 -1.53 -0.57
C GLU A 249 -22.26 -0.07 -0.73
N LEU A 250 -21.06 0.26 -0.26
CA LEU A 250 -20.46 1.59 -0.39
C LEU A 250 -19.77 1.82 -1.74
N LEU A 251 -19.75 0.81 -2.61
CA LEU A 251 -19.25 0.96 -3.97
C LEU A 251 -20.22 1.86 -4.77
N PRO A 252 -19.73 2.85 -5.54
CA PRO A 252 -20.58 3.86 -6.17
C PRO A 252 -21.34 3.38 -7.42
N PHE A 253 -21.56 2.07 -7.60
CA PHE A 253 -22.14 1.46 -8.80
C PHE A 253 -22.96 0.20 -8.50
#